data_AF-A0A7J7QMZ4-F1
#
_entry.id   AF-A0A7J7QMZ4-F1
#
_cell.length_a   1.000
_cell.length_b   1.000
_cell.length_c   1.000
_cell.angle_alpha   90.00
_cell.angle_beta   90.00
_cell.angle_gamma   90.00
#
_symmetry.space_group_name_H-M   'P 1'
#
loop_
_entity.id
_entity.type
_entity.pdbx_description
1 polymer ?
#
loop_
_entity_poly.entity_id
_entity_poly.type
_entity_poly.pdbx_seq_one_letter_code
_entity_poly.pdbx_strand_id
1 'polypeptide(L)'
;MKSGCPVQQGKNQLDMVVVQTKDQPELRLPAPAACRELGDTLAGPAAVVLSQLLASYIEDITEDTFLTADGSVFSSSSGDLMIAANKGAAAGWLVPLSAGLCYIGKPGRFLPSSSISKVLFHRAGGGSSTFDITIKPVQSAGGGAAADKPFELGQIDAAELVKLQLYLQQHRIRVSTRLVPS
;
A
#
# COMPACT_ATOMS: atom_id res chain seq x y z
N MET A 1 3.30 -3.82 -22.24
CA MET A 1 2.59 -2.52 -22.21
C MET A 1 3.42 -1.43 -22.87
N LYS A 2 2.84 -0.63 -23.79
CA LYS A 2 3.31 0.75 -23.92
C LYS A 2 3.06 1.37 -22.55
N SER A 3 4.11 1.84 -21.87
CA SER A 3 3.97 2.55 -20.60
C SER A 3 2.88 3.61 -20.79
N GLY A 4 1.74 3.46 -20.13
CA GLY A 4 0.67 4.45 -20.22
C GLY A 4 1.24 5.80 -19.81
N CYS A 5 0.89 6.87 -20.54
CA CYS A 5 1.33 8.20 -20.14
C CYS A 5 0.89 8.43 -18.69
N PRO A 6 1.80 8.88 -17.81
CA PRO A 6 1.45 9.17 -16.43
C PRO A 6 0.29 10.15 -16.39
N VAL A 7 -0.73 9.85 -15.58
CA VAL A 7 -1.86 10.77 -15.41
C VAL A 7 -1.32 12.03 -14.74
N GLN A 8 -1.67 13.20 -15.26
CA GLN A 8 -1.17 14.49 -14.77
C GLN A 8 -2.31 15.40 -14.32
N GLN A 9 -2.08 16.15 -13.25
CA GLN A 9 -2.86 17.31 -12.84
C GLN A 9 -1.98 18.56 -12.99
N GLY A 10 -2.03 19.19 -14.16
CA GLY A 10 -1.12 20.29 -14.51
C GLY A 10 0.32 19.78 -14.64
N LYS A 11 1.23 20.29 -13.80
CA LYS A 11 2.64 19.85 -13.78
C LYS A 11 2.90 18.63 -12.87
N ASN A 12 1.92 18.23 -12.07
CA ASN A 12 2.06 17.15 -11.10
C ASN A 12 1.63 15.83 -11.72
N GLN A 13 2.46 14.80 -11.60
CA GLN A 13 2.08 13.43 -11.88
C GLN A 13 1.22 12.88 -10.74
N LEU A 14 0.16 12.16 -11.07
CA LEU A 14 -0.71 11.47 -10.13
C LEU A 14 -0.24 10.03 -9.96
N ASP A 15 0.36 9.74 -8.81
CA ASP A 15 0.85 8.40 -8.47
C ASP A 15 -0.23 7.50 -7.86
N MET A 16 -1.28 8.08 -7.29
CA MET A 16 -2.36 7.36 -6.63
C MET A 16 -3.66 8.18 -6.65
N VAL A 17 -4.78 7.51 -6.90
CA VAL A 17 -6.13 8.06 -6.73
C VAL A 17 -6.74 7.41 -5.49
N VAL A 18 -7.10 8.22 -4.50
CA VAL A 18 -7.77 7.75 -3.28
C VAL A 18 -9.25 8.10 -3.38
N VAL A 19 -10.10 7.08 -3.35
CA VAL A 19 -11.56 7.24 -3.32
C VAL A 19 -12.03 7.01 -1.90
N GLN A 20 -12.48 8.08 -1.24
CA GLN A 20 -13.08 7.99 0.08
C GLN A 20 -14.60 7.94 -0.06
N THR A 21 -15.21 6.92 0.53
CA THR A 21 -16.67 6.77 0.57
C THR A 21 -17.20 7.07 1.97
N LYS A 22 -18.52 7.24 2.09
CA LYS A 22 -19.20 7.26 3.40
C LYS A 22 -19.06 5.89 4.08
N ASP A 23 -19.39 5.81 5.36
CA ASP A 23 -19.49 4.52 6.05
C ASP A 23 -20.64 3.69 5.45
N GLN A 24 -20.39 2.41 5.19
CA GLN A 24 -21.30 1.45 4.54
C GLN A 24 -22.09 1.97 3.32
N PRO A 25 -21.46 2.46 2.25
CA PRO A 25 -22.20 2.84 1.05
C PRO A 25 -22.52 1.55 0.28
N GLU A 26 -23.77 1.12 0.33
CA GLU A 26 -24.26 0.19 -0.66
C GLU A 26 -24.49 0.94 -1.98
N LEU A 27 -23.88 0.44 -3.05
CA LEU A 27 -24.15 0.90 -4.40
C LEU A 27 -25.06 -0.11 -5.08
N ARG A 28 -26.00 0.39 -5.87
CA ARG A 28 -26.81 -0.40 -6.78
C ARG A 28 -26.93 0.34 -8.10
N LEU A 29 -26.42 -0.24 -9.17
CA LEU A 29 -26.47 0.36 -10.50
C LEU A 29 -26.66 -0.68 -11.61
N PRO A 30 -27.30 -0.33 -12.73
CA PRO A 30 -27.37 -1.19 -13.90
C PRO A 30 -25.97 -1.59 -14.37
N ALA A 31 -25.74 -2.87 -14.63
CA ALA A 31 -24.44 -3.33 -15.08
C ALA A 31 -24.14 -2.77 -16.49
N PRO A 32 -22.96 -2.14 -16.71
CA PRO A 32 -22.52 -1.77 -18.04
C PRO A 32 -22.43 -2.99 -18.95
N ALA A 33 -22.44 -2.77 -20.28
CA ALA A 33 -22.34 -3.86 -21.26
C ALA A 33 -21.13 -4.79 -20.99
N ALA A 34 -20.00 -4.22 -20.56
CA ALA A 34 -18.77 -4.93 -20.23
C ALA A 34 -18.87 -5.82 -18.96
N CYS A 35 -19.88 -5.60 -18.11
CA CYS A 35 -20.09 -6.34 -16.86
C CYS A 35 -21.33 -7.24 -16.90
N ARG A 36 -22.02 -7.38 -18.04
CA ARG A 36 -23.31 -8.11 -18.12
C ARG A 36 -23.23 -9.57 -17.70
N GLU A 37 -22.05 -10.20 -17.81
CA GLU A 37 -21.81 -11.56 -17.33
C GLU A 37 -21.97 -11.70 -15.80
N LEU A 38 -21.84 -10.59 -15.06
CA LEU A 38 -22.04 -10.51 -13.61
C LEU A 38 -23.53 -10.26 -13.23
N GLY A 39 -24.43 -10.18 -14.21
CA GLY A 39 -25.85 -9.90 -14.05
C GLY A 39 -26.27 -8.50 -14.53
N ASP A 40 -27.57 -8.23 -14.54
CA ASP A 40 -28.13 -6.95 -15.04
C ASP A 40 -27.92 -5.76 -14.08
N THR A 41 -27.58 -6.03 -12.82
CA THR A 41 -27.39 -5.01 -11.79
C THR A 41 -26.23 -5.39 -10.89
N LEU A 42 -25.30 -4.47 -10.70
CA LEU A 42 -24.25 -4.59 -9.70
C LEU A 42 -24.77 -3.99 -8.38
N ALA A 43 -24.71 -4.76 -7.30
CA ALA A 43 -25.18 -4.35 -5.99
C ALA A 43 -24.25 -4.84 -4.88
N GLY A 44 -24.05 -4.01 -3.85
CA GLY A 44 -23.25 -4.37 -2.67
C GLY A 44 -22.41 -3.20 -2.15
N PRO A 45 -21.42 -3.47 -1.28
CA PRO A 45 -20.51 -2.44 -0.78
C PRO A 45 -19.82 -1.71 -1.94
N ALA A 46 -19.68 -0.38 -1.82
CA ALA A 46 -19.16 0.45 -2.90
C ALA A 46 -17.80 -0.02 -3.43
N ALA A 47 -16.90 -0.45 -2.54
CA ALA A 47 -15.59 -0.97 -2.93
C ALA A 47 -15.68 -2.22 -3.81
N VAL A 48 -16.65 -3.12 -3.52
CA VAL A 48 -16.89 -4.34 -4.30
C VAL A 48 -17.43 -3.97 -5.68
N VAL A 49 -18.45 -3.12 -5.73
CA VAL A 49 -19.06 -2.68 -7.00
C VAL A 49 -18.05 -1.93 -7.87
N LEU A 50 -17.22 -1.06 -7.28
CA LEU A 50 -16.14 -0.38 -7.99
C LEU A 50 -15.08 -1.35 -8.51
N SER A 51 -14.72 -2.38 -7.73
CA SER A 51 -13.76 -3.40 -8.18
C SER A 51 -14.30 -4.22 -9.35
N GLN A 52 -15.58 -4.60 -9.31
CA GLN A 52 -16.26 -5.29 -10.41
C GLN A 52 -16.30 -4.44 -11.68
N LEU A 53 -16.58 -3.14 -11.54
CA LEU A 53 -16.56 -2.21 -12.66
C LEU A 53 -15.15 -2.08 -13.25
N LEU A 54 -14.13 -1.89 -12.41
CA LEU A 54 -12.74 -1.76 -12.85
C LEU A 54 -12.23 -3.03 -13.52
N ALA A 55 -12.57 -4.21 -13.00
CA ALA A 55 -12.20 -5.51 -13.56
C ALA A 55 -12.63 -5.64 -15.03
N SER A 56 -13.75 -5.05 -15.43
CA SER A 56 -14.22 -5.08 -16.83
C SER A 56 -13.37 -4.28 -17.81
N TYR A 57 -12.47 -3.41 -17.30
CA TYR A 57 -11.58 -2.57 -18.11
C TYR A 57 -10.10 -2.93 -17.95
N ILE A 58 -9.77 -3.88 -17.06
CA ILE A 58 -8.39 -4.34 -16.83
C ILE A 58 -8.22 -5.68 -17.55
N GLU A 59 -7.41 -5.70 -18.60
CA GLU A 59 -7.18 -6.90 -19.42
C GLU A 59 -6.45 -8.01 -18.64
N ASP A 60 -5.51 -7.63 -17.78
CA ASP A 60 -4.65 -8.57 -17.03
C ASP A 60 -4.90 -8.44 -15.52
N ILE A 61 -5.92 -9.13 -15.00
CA ILE A 61 -6.14 -9.25 -13.56
C ILE A 61 -5.14 -10.26 -13.00
N THR A 62 -4.26 -9.79 -12.13
CA THR A 62 -3.27 -10.60 -11.41
C THR A 62 -3.52 -10.53 -9.89
N GLU A 63 -2.76 -11.31 -9.13
CA GLU A 63 -2.94 -11.42 -7.66
C GLU A 63 -2.69 -10.10 -6.90
N ASP A 64 -2.01 -9.11 -7.51
CA ASP A 64 -1.76 -7.79 -6.92
C ASP A 64 -2.68 -6.68 -7.44
N THR A 65 -3.66 -7.02 -8.30
CA THR A 65 -4.57 -6.04 -8.92
C THR A 65 -5.67 -5.56 -7.98
N PHE A 66 -6.31 -6.49 -7.25
CA PHE A 66 -7.35 -6.17 -6.27
C PHE A 66 -6.94 -6.69 -4.90
N LEU A 67 -6.50 -5.77 -4.04
CA LEU A 67 -6.02 -6.07 -2.70
C LEU A 67 -6.95 -5.45 -1.67
N THR A 68 -7.22 -6.21 -0.61
CA THR A 68 -7.94 -5.73 0.57
C THR A 68 -7.04 -5.82 1.79
N ALA A 69 -7.23 -4.90 2.72
CA ALA A 69 -6.68 -5.07 4.06
C ALA A 69 -7.41 -6.24 4.74
N ASP A 70 -6.64 -7.11 5.41
CA ASP A 70 -7.14 -8.35 6.00
C ASP A 70 -6.42 -8.62 7.32
N GLY A 71 -7.18 -8.88 8.40
CA GLY A 71 -6.64 -9.15 9.73
C GLY A 71 -5.79 -10.42 9.83
N SER A 72 -5.98 -11.36 8.90
CA SER A 72 -5.12 -12.56 8.77
C SER A 72 -3.76 -12.25 8.13
N VAL A 73 -3.67 -11.18 7.35
CA VAL A 73 -2.43 -10.70 6.73
C VAL A 73 -1.67 -9.80 7.70
N PHE A 74 -2.37 -8.83 8.29
CA PHE A 74 -1.78 -7.91 9.25
C PHE A 74 -2.83 -7.38 10.20
N SER A 75 -2.46 -7.27 11.47
CA SER A 75 -3.21 -6.54 12.48
C SER A 75 -2.22 -5.83 13.39
N SER A 76 -2.46 -4.53 13.59
CA SER A 76 -1.67 -3.66 14.45
C SER A 76 -1.74 -4.09 15.90
N SER A 77 -0.99 -3.42 16.77
CA SER A 77 -1.11 -3.62 18.22
C SER A 77 -2.49 -3.25 18.78
N SER A 78 -3.21 -2.33 18.12
CA SER A 78 -4.57 -1.90 18.46
C SER A 78 -5.67 -2.76 17.85
N GLY A 79 -5.34 -3.68 16.94
CA GLY A 79 -6.31 -4.47 16.17
C GLY A 79 -6.69 -3.87 14.81
N ASP A 80 -6.23 -2.65 14.51
CA ASP A 80 -6.44 -2.00 13.21
C ASP A 80 -5.67 -2.72 12.08
N LEU A 81 -6.11 -2.53 10.85
CA LEU A 81 -5.47 -3.13 9.66
C LEU A 81 -4.39 -2.24 9.02
N MET A 82 -4.06 -1.14 9.69
CA MET A 82 -3.10 -0.14 9.24
C MET A 82 -2.37 0.46 10.43
N ILE A 83 -1.19 1.03 10.18
CA ILE A 83 -0.42 1.73 11.21
C ILE A 83 -0.18 3.17 10.81
N ALA A 84 -0.21 4.08 11.78
CA ALA A 84 0.15 5.47 11.56
C ALA A 84 1.64 5.56 11.19
N ALA A 85 1.95 6.33 10.14
CA ALA A 85 3.31 6.56 9.69
C ALA A 85 3.41 7.90 8.97
N ASN A 86 4.52 8.61 9.16
CA ASN A 86 4.74 9.92 8.56
C ASN A 86 5.75 9.84 7.42
N LYS A 87 5.45 10.52 6.31
CA LYS A 87 6.43 10.80 5.25
C LYS A 87 6.94 12.23 5.41
N GLY A 88 8.12 12.38 6.01
CA GLY A 88 8.61 13.71 6.41
C GLY A 88 7.67 14.33 7.45
N ALA A 89 7.15 15.53 7.18
CA ALA A 89 6.18 16.20 8.06
C ALA A 89 4.71 15.80 7.80
N ALA A 90 4.43 15.02 6.75
CA ALA A 90 3.06 14.66 6.39
C ALA A 90 2.64 13.35 7.08
N ALA A 91 1.53 13.40 7.82
CA ALA A 91 0.90 12.22 8.39
C ALA A 91 0.24 11.35 7.30
N GLY A 92 0.19 10.05 7.57
CA GLY A 92 -0.44 9.06 6.69
C GLY A 92 -0.57 7.72 7.38
N TRP A 93 -0.95 6.72 6.58
CA TRP A 93 -1.20 5.36 7.02
C TRP A 93 -0.42 4.38 6.17
N LEU A 94 0.32 3.48 6.80
CA LEU A 94 0.89 2.32 6.16
C LEU A 94 -0.08 1.15 6.32
N VAL A 95 -0.52 0.61 5.19
CA VAL A 95 -1.43 -0.53 5.09
C VAL A 95 -0.64 -1.73 4.54
N PRO A 96 -0.29 -2.70 5.37
CA PRO A 96 0.27 -3.96 4.91
C PRO A 96 -0.79 -4.81 4.21
N LEU A 97 -0.53 -5.21 2.96
CA LEU A 97 -1.44 -5.99 2.11
C LEU A 97 -0.78 -7.33 1.74
N SER A 98 -1.56 -8.27 1.21
CA SER A 98 -1.05 -9.61 0.86
C SER A 98 0.05 -9.59 -0.20
N ALA A 99 0.04 -8.62 -1.11
CA ALA A 99 1.04 -8.49 -2.17
C ALA A 99 2.05 -7.35 -1.97
N GLY A 100 1.97 -6.57 -0.89
CA GLY A 100 2.92 -5.47 -0.65
C GLY A 100 2.44 -4.43 0.35
N LEU A 101 3.11 -3.28 0.36
CA LEU A 101 2.84 -2.18 1.27
C LEU A 101 2.14 -1.04 0.53
N CYS A 102 1.03 -0.55 1.05
CA CYS A 102 0.35 0.65 0.55
C CYS A 102 0.48 1.78 1.57
N TYR A 103 1.06 2.91 1.17
CA TYR A 103 1.08 4.12 1.97
C TYR A 103 0.01 5.09 1.46
N ILE A 104 -0.97 5.37 2.32
CA ILE A 104 -2.03 6.35 2.10
C ILE A 104 -1.60 7.65 2.76
N GLY A 105 -1.13 8.61 1.97
CA GLY A 105 -0.61 9.89 2.45
C GLY A 105 -0.11 10.76 1.30
N LYS A 106 0.82 11.67 1.57
CA LYS A 106 1.43 12.54 0.55
C LYS A 106 2.95 12.35 0.47
N PRO A 107 3.51 11.85 -0.66
CA PRO A 107 2.81 11.20 -1.76
C PRO A 107 2.28 9.80 -1.37
N GLY A 108 1.12 9.42 -1.89
CA GLY A 108 0.59 8.06 -1.75
C GLY A 108 1.36 7.10 -2.65
N ARG A 109 1.59 5.87 -2.19
CA ARG A 109 2.42 4.91 -2.94
C ARG A 109 2.05 3.47 -2.63
N PHE A 110 1.89 2.65 -3.66
CA PHE A 110 1.89 1.20 -3.53
C PHE A 110 3.30 0.65 -3.83
N LEU A 111 3.77 -0.27 -3.00
CA LEU A 111 5.08 -0.89 -3.07
C LEU A 111 4.87 -2.42 -3.09
N PRO A 112 4.77 -3.03 -4.29
CA PRO A 112 4.67 -4.48 -4.42
C PRO A 112 5.84 -5.17 -3.72
N SER A 113 5.61 -6.30 -3.06
CA SER A 113 6.65 -7.06 -2.36
C SER A 113 7.81 -7.43 -3.27
N SER A 114 7.51 -7.76 -4.53
CA SER A 114 8.48 -8.04 -5.59
C SER A 114 9.40 -6.85 -5.91
N SER A 115 8.94 -5.62 -5.67
CA SER A 115 9.72 -4.40 -5.86
C SER A 115 10.59 -4.04 -4.65
N ILE A 116 10.41 -4.69 -3.50
CA ILE A 116 11.11 -4.37 -2.25
C ILE A 116 12.32 -5.29 -2.07
N SER A 117 13.52 -4.71 -2.06
CA SER A 117 14.75 -5.45 -1.78
C SER A 117 14.92 -5.74 -0.28
N LYS A 118 14.69 -4.73 0.56
CA LYS A 118 14.75 -4.85 2.02
C LYS A 118 14.11 -3.67 2.73
N VAL A 119 13.72 -3.87 3.98
CA VAL A 119 13.28 -2.82 4.92
C VAL A 119 14.32 -2.66 6.02
N LEU A 120 14.76 -1.42 6.23
CA LEU A 120 15.66 -1.06 7.33
C LEU A 120 14.86 -0.45 8.47
N PHE A 121 15.05 -0.94 9.69
CA PHE A 121 14.48 -0.35 10.89
C PHE A 121 15.52 0.53 11.58
N HIS A 122 15.13 1.74 11.96
CA HIS A 122 15.95 2.72 12.67
C HIS A 122 15.29 3.10 13.97
N ARG A 123 16.08 3.38 15.01
CA ARG A 123 15.60 3.73 16.37
C ARG A 123 14.76 2.63 17.05
N ALA A 124 14.65 1.45 16.43
CA ALA A 124 13.98 0.29 16.97
C ALA A 124 14.77 -0.30 18.16
N GLY A 125 14.14 -0.41 19.33
CA GLY A 125 14.71 -1.05 20.53
C GLY A 125 15.52 -0.14 21.47
N GLY A 126 15.68 1.15 21.16
CA GLY A 126 16.50 2.10 21.94
C GLY A 126 15.75 2.88 23.04
N GLY A 127 14.68 2.34 23.62
CA GLY A 127 13.84 3.05 24.61
C GLY A 127 12.98 4.19 24.05
N SER A 128 13.01 4.42 22.72
CA SER A 128 12.14 5.38 22.05
C SER A 128 10.72 4.84 21.94
N SER A 129 9.72 5.72 22.06
CA SER A 129 8.30 5.38 21.84
C SER A 129 7.95 5.24 20.35
N THR A 130 8.84 5.62 19.44
CA THR A 130 8.64 5.47 18.00
C THR A 130 9.89 4.97 17.28
N PHE A 131 9.70 4.43 16.09
CA PHE A 131 10.78 4.03 15.18
C PHE A 131 10.50 4.52 13.75
N ASP A 132 11.52 4.42 12.90
CA ASP A 132 11.40 4.70 11.48
C ASP A 132 11.78 3.48 10.65
N ILE A 133 11.28 3.45 9.42
CA ILE A 133 11.65 2.47 8.42
C ILE A 133 12.12 3.13 7.12
N THR A 134 13.08 2.49 6.46
CA THR A 134 13.44 2.78 5.08
C THR A 134 13.19 1.56 4.22
N ILE A 135 12.24 1.68 3.30
CA ILE A 135 11.90 0.64 2.32
C ILE A 135 12.79 0.86 1.10
N LYS A 136 13.68 -0.10 0.82
CA LYS A 136 14.61 -0.02 -0.33
C LYS A 136 14.07 -0.82 -1.50
N PRO A 137 13.93 -0.21 -2.69
CA PRO A 137 13.51 -0.94 -3.87
C PRO A 137 14.59 -1.89 -4.38
N VAL A 138 14.20 -2.88 -5.17
CA VAL A 138 15.12 -3.68 -6.00
C VAL A 138 15.69 -2.75 -7.07
N GLN A 139 17.02 -2.62 -7.10
CA GLN A 139 17.68 -1.82 -8.13
C GLN A 139 17.52 -2.52 -9.49
N SER A 140 16.79 -1.90 -10.42
CA SER A 140 16.76 -2.36 -11.80
C SER A 140 17.95 -1.78 -12.56
N ALA A 141 18.56 -2.59 -13.44
CA ALA A 141 19.79 -2.23 -14.16
C ALA A 141 19.62 -1.12 -15.22
N GLY A 142 18.45 -0.45 -15.29
CA GLY A 142 18.23 0.66 -16.20
C GLY A 142 16.88 1.36 -16.01
N GLY A 143 16.89 2.53 -15.35
CA GLY A 143 15.97 3.64 -15.64
C GLY A 143 14.93 4.02 -14.58
N GLY A 144 15.00 5.28 -14.11
CA GLY A 144 13.87 6.03 -13.56
C GLY A 144 14.03 6.55 -12.12
N ALA A 145 14.42 7.82 -11.98
CA ALA A 145 14.88 8.49 -10.74
C ALA A 145 13.90 8.57 -9.53
N ALA A 146 12.71 7.96 -9.58
CA ALA A 146 11.72 7.97 -8.48
C ALA A 146 11.32 6.58 -7.98
N ALA A 147 11.25 5.58 -8.88
CA ALA A 147 10.96 4.19 -8.51
C ALA A 147 12.09 3.59 -7.67
N ASP A 148 13.35 3.95 -7.98
CA ASP A 148 14.57 3.45 -7.34
C ASP A 148 14.95 4.17 -6.03
N LYS A 149 14.19 5.20 -5.63
CA LYS A 149 14.50 5.94 -4.40
C LYS A 149 13.96 5.20 -3.18
N PRO A 150 14.77 5.10 -2.09
CA PRO A 150 14.28 4.61 -0.82
C PRO A 150 13.05 5.39 -0.35
N PHE A 151 12.06 4.68 0.17
CA PHE A 151 10.85 5.27 0.74
C PHE A 151 10.94 5.21 2.26
N GLU A 152 11.08 6.39 2.87
CA GLU A 152 11.27 6.53 4.32
C GLU A 152 9.97 6.90 5.00
N LEU A 153 9.62 6.16 6.05
CA LEU A 153 8.47 6.43 6.89
C LEU A 153 8.93 6.49 8.34
N GLY A 154 8.42 7.45 9.10
CA GLY A 154 8.83 7.65 10.49
C GLY A 154 7.66 7.85 11.44
N GLN A 155 7.98 8.02 12.72
CA GLN A 155 7.00 8.19 13.80
C GLN A 155 6.02 7.01 13.91
N ILE A 156 6.49 5.79 13.61
CA ILE A 156 5.69 4.58 13.80
C ILE A 156 5.80 4.17 15.27
N ASP A 157 4.68 3.90 15.92
CA ASP A 157 4.64 3.51 17.33
C ASP A 157 5.47 2.25 17.59
N ALA A 158 6.29 2.24 18.64
CA ALA A 158 7.13 1.11 19.01
C ALA A 158 6.34 -0.20 19.24
N ALA A 159 5.06 -0.11 19.62
CA ALA A 159 4.18 -1.27 19.76
C ALA A 159 3.97 -2.03 18.44
N GLU A 160 4.12 -1.36 17.29
CA GLU A 160 3.94 -1.96 15.96
C GLU A 160 5.17 -2.72 15.46
N LEU A 161 6.32 -2.58 16.14
CA LEU A 161 7.60 -3.10 15.68
C LEU A 161 7.55 -4.61 15.39
N VAL A 162 7.07 -5.38 16.36
CA VAL A 162 7.05 -6.85 16.26
C VAL A 162 6.06 -7.30 15.18
N LYS A 163 4.87 -6.68 15.13
CA LYS A 163 3.83 -7.01 14.14
C LYS A 163 4.30 -6.74 12.71
N LEU A 164 4.92 -5.58 12.49
CA LEU A 164 5.43 -5.22 11.17
C LEU A 164 6.59 -6.11 10.74
N GLN A 165 7.51 -6.47 11.65
CA GLN A 165 8.60 -7.40 11.35
C GLN A 165 8.09 -8.80 10.96
N LEU A 166 7.10 -9.32 11.68
CA LEU A 166 6.49 -10.62 11.38
C LEU A 166 5.82 -10.62 10.00
N TYR A 167 5.04 -9.58 9.69
CA TYR A 167 4.46 -9.41 8.35
C TYR A 167 5.54 -9.42 7.26
N LEU A 168 6.60 -8.60 7.41
CA LEU A 168 7.66 -8.53 6.40
C LEU A 168 8.35 -9.90 6.20
N GLN A 169 8.57 -10.65 7.29
CA GLN A 169 9.15 -11.98 7.22
C GLN A 169 8.24 -13.00 6.52
N GLN A 170 6.95 -13.00 6.83
CA GLN A 170 5.94 -13.86 6.19
C GLN A 170 5.87 -13.62 4.68
N HIS A 171 5.97 -12.36 4.27
CA HIS A 171 6.00 -11.94 2.86
C HIS A 171 7.40 -12.00 2.22
N ARG A 172 8.38 -12.64 2.89
CA ARG A 172 9.75 -12.85 2.41
C ARG A 172 10.51 -11.56 2.07
N ILE A 173 10.11 -10.44 2.67
CA ILE A 173 10.81 -9.17 2.56
C ILE A 173 11.97 -9.17 3.57
N ARG A 174 13.20 -8.91 3.09
CA ARG A 174 14.39 -8.90 3.95
C ARG A 174 14.30 -7.76 4.96
N VAL A 175 14.55 -8.06 6.24
CA VAL A 175 14.57 -7.08 7.33
C VAL A 175 16.01 -6.90 7.82
N SER A 176 16.40 -5.65 8.10
CA SER A 176 17.67 -5.35 8.76
C SER A 176 17.48 -4.24 9.79
N THR A 177 17.93 -4.49 11.02
CA THR A 177 17.90 -3.50 12.10
C THR A 177 19.24 -2.81 12.17
N ARG A 178 19.27 -1.48 12.08
CA ARG A 178 20.46 -0.72 12.49
C ARG A 178 20.34 -0.42 13.97
N LEU A 179 21.09 -1.16 14.78
CA LEU A 179 21.37 -0.76 16.15
C LEU A 179 22.21 0.52 16.08
N VAL A 180 21.67 1.62 16.62
CA VAL A 180 22.49 2.80 16.87
C VAL A 180 23.43 2.42 18.01
N PRO A 181 24.76 2.51 17.85
CA PRO A 181 25.67 2.30 18.96
C PRO A 181 25.32 3.30 20.06
N SER A 182 25.08 2.77 21.26
CA SER A 182 24.98 3.54 22.50
C SER A 182 26.25 4.32 22.80
#